data_AF-A0A382GF62-F1
#
_entry.id   AF-A0A382GF62-F1
#
_cell.length_a   1.000
_cell.length_b   1.000
_cell.length_c   1.000
_cell.angle_alpha   90.00
_cell.angle_beta   90.00
_cell.angle_gamma   90.00
#
_symmetry.space_group_name_H-M   'P 1'
#
loop_
_entity.id
_entity.type
_entity.pdbx_description
1 polymer ?
#
loop_
_entity_poly.entity_id
_entity_poly.type
_entity_poly.pdbx_seq_one_letter_code
_entity_poly.pdbx_strand_id
1 'polypeptide(L)'
;MFFSVKTMLRIFLFCSVLSSAVIIEAQEIQSQMSKRFEIVRTASEIIIDGQMDEIAWESAPVIDDFLVSTPNQFDQPSEYTQIYVLYDQDALYVGARLWDSQAENITAQILRQGESIQFDDDLGIILDPFNNQRSGYFFAINPNGVRDDAVFQNTTAMEFNWDGIWRTATTRDEQGWVVEVELPMKTLSFDPDNETWGINFQRHISRIGERIMWVTRNRAMNPSVTGAAIGLRDLEQGRGLDIVPSINVNHKKEFQTASKTTVYEPSLDLFYKITPSLNASLTINTDFSATDVDDRQVNLTRFNLFFPEKRDFFLRDTDIFQFGRIGG
;
A
#
# COMPACT_ATOMS: atom_id res chain seq x y z
N MET A 1 -11.91 -46.47 -43.61
CA MET A 1 -12.75 -45.53 -42.84
C MET A 1 -12.50 -44.14 -43.42
N PHE A 2 -13.25 -43.76 -44.45
CA PHE A 2 -13.07 -42.47 -45.13
C PHE A 2 -13.84 -41.41 -44.34
N PHE A 3 -13.14 -40.54 -43.62
CA PHE A 3 -13.76 -39.35 -43.02
C PHE A 3 -14.28 -38.47 -44.16
N SER A 4 -15.56 -38.09 -44.10
CA SER A 4 -16.17 -37.18 -45.07
C SER A 4 -15.42 -35.84 -45.08
N VAL A 5 -15.19 -35.27 -46.26
CA VAL A 5 -14.55 -33.95 -46.45
C VAL A 5 -15.22 -32.87 -45.58
N LYS A 6 -16.53 -32.99 -45.31
CA LYS A 6 -17.27 -32.10 -44.41
C LYS A 6 -16.82 -32.20 -42.94
N THR A 7 -16.44 -33.39 -42.47
CA THR A 7 -15.93 -33.61 -41.11
C THR A 7 -14.53 -33.04 -40.96
N MET A 8 -13.69 -33.20 -41.99
CA MET A 8 -12.32 -32.66 -41.99
C MET A 8 -12.31 -31.12 -42.01
N LEU A 9 -13.21 -30.49 -42.78
CA LEU A 9 -13.37 -29.03 -42.83
C LEU A 9 -13.87 -28.46 -41.49
N ARG A 10 -14.78 -29.16 -40.79
CA ARG A 10 -15.27 -28.75 -39.46
C ARG A 10 -14.19 -28.83 -38.38
N ILE A 11 -13.35 -29.86 -38.41
CA ILE A 11 -12.21 -29.99 -37.48
C ILE A 11 -11.20 -28.87 -37.74
N PHE A 12 -10.91 -28.56 -39.01
CA PHE A 12 -9.96 -27.50 -39.36
C PHE A 12 -10.46 -26.10 -38.93
N LEU A 13 -11.75 -25.80 -39.15
CA LEU A 13 -12.39 -24.57 -38.66
C LEU A 13 -12.37 -24.49 -37.12
N PHE A 14 -12.69 -25.58 -36.43
CA PHE A 14 -12.67 -25.62 -34.96
C PHE A 14 -11.25 -25.43 -34.39
N CYS A 15 -10.23 -26.08 -34.96
CA CYS A 15 -8.83 -25.88 -34.59
C CYS A 15 -8.34 -24.46 -34.88
N SER A 16 -8.78 -23.82 -35.97
CA SER A 16 -8.40 -22.44 -36.29
C SER A 16 -9.01 -21.42 -35.30
N VAL A 17 -10.25 -21.64 -34.87
CA VAL A 17 -10.93 -20.79 -33.87
C VAL A 17 -10.29 -20.95 -32.48
N LEU A 18 -9.99 -22.19 -32.07
CA LEU A 18 -9.27 -22.47 -30.82
C LEU A 18 -7.86 -21.86 -30.82
N SER A 19 -7.13 -21.98 -31.93
CA SER A 19 -5.79 -21.38 -32.04
C SER A 19 -5.84 -19.85 -31.99
N SER A 20 -6.88 -19.23 -32.53
CA SER A 20 -7.04 -17.77 -32.52
C SER A 20 -7.39 -17.25 -31.12
N ALA A 21 -8.26 -17.95 -30.39
CA ALA A 21 -8.62 -17.61 -29.02
C ALA A 21 -7.42 -17.67 -28.05
N VAL A 22 -6.59 -18.72 -28.18
CA VAL A 22 -5.37 -18.87 -27.36
C VAL A 22 -4.34 -17.77 -27.64
N ILE A 23 -4.23 -17.32 -28.89
CA ILE A 23 -3.31 -16.22 -29.26
C ILE A 23 -3.81 -14.88 -28.68
N ILE A 24 -5.11 -14.62 -28.70
CA ILE A 24 -5.70 -13.39 -28.14
C ILE A 24 -5.47 -13.33 -26.62
N GLU A 25 -5.76 -14.42 -25.91
CA GLU A 25 -5.58 -14.51 -24.45
C GLU A 25 -4.10 -14.32 -24.05
N ALA A 26 -3.17 -14.93 -24.79
CA ALA A 26 -1.73 -14.75 -24.55
C ALA A 26 -1.26 -13.30 -24.80
N GLN A 27 -1.82 -12.64 -25.82
CA GLN A 27 -1.47 -11.26 -26.16
C GLN A 27 -2.03 -10.25 -25.14
N GLU A 28 -3.22 -10.49 -24.59
CA GLU A 28 -3.78 -9.71 -23.47
C GLU A 28 -2.93 -9.85 -22.21
N ILE A 29 -2.56 -11.08 -21.82
CA ILE A 29 -1.68 -11.31 -20.66
C ILE A 29 -0.34 -10.58 -20.81
N GLN A 30 0.27 -10.64 -22.00
CA GLN A 30 1.54 -9.96 -22.25
C GLN A 30 1.41 -8.43 -22.28
N SER A 31 0.28 -7.90 -22.77
CA SER A 31 -0.04 -6.47 -22.70
C SER A 31 -0.15 -5.99 -21.26
N GLN A 32 -0.84 -6.75 -20.39
CA GLN A 32 -0.97 -6.47 -18.95
C GLN A 32 0.39 -6.44 -18.24
N MET A 33 1.32 -7.32 -18.60
CA MET A 33 2.69 -7.33 -18.05
C MET A 33 3.53 -6.11 -18.44
N SER A 34 3.04 -5.25 -19.34
CA SER A 34 3.77 -4.11 -19.88
C SER A 34 3.10 -2.75 -19.64
N LYS A 35 2.03 -2.74 -18.83
CA LYS A 35 1.32 -1.51 -18.47
C LYS A 35 2.28 -0.51 -17.83
N ARG A 36 2.26 0.69 -18.39
CA ARG A 36 3.10 1.81 -17.96
C ARG A 36 2.41 3.13 -18.26
N PHE A 37 2.73 4.14 -17.48
CA PHE A 37 2.35 5.52 -17.76
C PHE A 37 3.54 6.45 -17.48
N GLU A 38 3.57 7.57 -18.18
CA GLU A 38 4.50 8.66 -17.90
C GLU A 38 3.88 9.52 -16.80
N ILE A 39 4.54 9.61 -15.65
CA ILE A 39 4.11 10.43 -14.54
C ILE A 39 4.47 11.89 -14.78
N VAL A 40 3.56 12.79 -14.40
CA VAL A 40 3.73 14.23 -14.62
C VAL A 40 4.17 14.90 -13.33
N ARG A 41 5.21 15.74 -13.43
CA ARG A 41 5.65 16.61 -12.34
C ARG A 41 4.70 17.80 -12.22
N THR A 42 4.12 18.03 -11.06
CA THR A 42 3.35 19.23 -10.76
C THR A 42 4.24 20.35 -10.20
N ALA A 43 3.90 21.59 -10.50
CA ALA A 43 4.43 22.79 -9.83
C ALA A 43 3.36 23.51 -9.00
N SER A 44 2.12 23.04 -9.08
CA SER A 44 0.98 23.54 -8.32
C SER A 44 0.88 22.77 -7.01
N GLU A 45 0.55 23.48 -5.94
CA GLU A 45 0.21 22.88 -4.65
C GLU A 45 -1.03 21.99 -4.80
N ILE A 46 -1.01 20.83 -4.12
CA ILE A 46 -2.13 19.91 -4.00
C ILE A 46 -2.52 19.89 -2.52
N ILE A 47 -3.78 20.18 -2.21
CA ILE A 47 -4.30 20.21 -0.85
C ILE A 47 -5.00 18.89 -0.60
N ILE A 48 -4.53 18.10 0.38
CA ILE A 48 -5.15 16.82 0.69
C ILE A 48 -6.42 17.04 1.51
N ASP A 49 -7.55 17.23 0.83
CA ASP A 49 -8.88 17.47 1.43
C ASP A 49 -9.99 16.55 0.92
N GLY A 50 -9.68 15.70 -0.07
CA GLY A 50 -10.55 14.69 -0.64
C GLY A 50 -11.57 15.25 -1.64
N GLN A 51 -11.34 16.43 -2.24
CA GLN A 51 -12.21 17.01 -3.27
C GLN A 51 -11.67 16.86 -4.69
N MET A 52 -10.35 16.79 -4.88
CA MET A 52 -9.69 16.76 -6.20
C MET A 52 -10.12 17.91 -7.13
N ASP A 53 -10.23 19.13 -6.61
CA ASP A 53 -10.67 20.30 -7.38
C ASP A 53 -9.50 21.18 -7.89
N GLU A 54 -8.26 20.82 -7.57
CA GLU A 54 -7.08 21.54 -8.01
C GLU A 54 -6.77 21.32 -9.49
N ILE A 55 -6.35 22.40 -10.14
CA ILE A 55 -5.93 22.39 -11.55
C ILE A 55 -4.79 21.41 -11.86
N ALA A 56 -4.01 21.02 -10.84
CA ALA A 56 -2.91 20.06 -11.00
C ALA A 56 -3.42 18.73 -11.56
N TRP A 57 -4.58 18.26 -11.10
CA TRP A 57 -5.18 16.99 -11.48
C TRP A 57 -5.54 16.91 -12.96
N GLU A 58 -5.85 18.03 -13.63
CA GLU A 58 -6.13 18.07 -15.07
C GLU A 58 -4.93 17.66 -15.93
N SER A 59 -3.70 17.81 -15.40
CA SER A 59 -2.46 17.43 -16.10
C SER A 59 -2.03 15.99 -15.83
N ALA A 60 -2.66 15.31 -14.87
CA ALA A 60 -2.24 13.99 -14.45
C ALA A 60 -2.62 12.93 -15.51
N PRO A 61 -1.78 11.90 -15.69
CA PRO A 61 -2.19 10.71 -16.42
C PRO A 61 -3.40 10.06 -15.72
N VAL A 62 -4.41 9.70 -16.51
CA VAL A 62 -5.61 9.00 -16.02
C VAL A 62 -5.42 7.50 -16.21
N ILE A 63 -5.54 6.76 -15.12
CA ILE A 63 -5.48 5.31 -15.08
C ILE A 63 -6.89 4.80 -14.81
N ASP A 64 -7.51 4.12 -15.77
CA ASP A 64 -8.90 3.69 -15.69
C ASP A 64 -9.17 2.30 -16.32
N ASP A 65 -8.13 1.64 -16.83
CA ASP A 65 -8.22 0.36 -17.55
C ASP A 65 -8.07 -0.86 -16.62
N PHE A 66 -8.72 -0.81 -15.45
CA PHE A 66 -8.70 -1.87 -14.43
C PHE A 66 -9.36 -3.15 -14.90
N LEU A 67 -8.91 -4.28 -14.36
CA LEU A 67 -9.52 -5.59 -14.56
C LEU A 67 -9.83 -6.26 -13.23
N VAL A 68 -10.85 -7.11 -13.22
CA VAL A 68 -11.16 -7.94 -12.06
C VAL A 68 -9.97 -8.88 -11.80
N SER A 69 -9.51 -8.88 -10.55
CA SER A 69 -8.53 -9.81 -10.01
C SER A 69 -9.23 -10.99 -9.33
N THR A 70 -10.27 -10.70 -8.54
CA THR A 70 -11.17 -11.70 -7.93
C THR A 70 -12.62 -11.23 -8.00
N PRO A 71 -13.60 -12.13 -8.22
CA PRO A 71 -13.45 -13.59 -8.27
C PRO A 71 -12.96 -14.13 -9.62
N ASN A 72 -13.41 -13.55 -10.73
CA ASN A 72 -13.11 -14.01 -12.08
C ASN A 72 -12.07 -13.09 -12.71
N GLN A 73 -10.85 -13.60 -12.85
CA GLN A 73 -9.76 -12.77 -13.32
C GLN A 73 -9.97 -12.34 -14.79
N PHE A 74 -9.63 -11.09 -15.10
CA PHE A 74 -9.73 -10.44 -16.41
C PHE A 74 -11.15 -10.03 -16.85
N ASP A 75 -12.17 -10.25 -16.02
CA ASP A 75 -13.50 -9.66 -16.25
C ASP A 75 -13.44 -8.12 -16.17
N GLN A 76 -14.42 -7.47 -16.78
CA GLN A 76 -14.61 -6.02 -16.64
C GLN A 76 -15.10 -5.69 -15.22
N PRO A 77 -14.53 -4.67 -14.55
CA PRO A 77 -14.99 -4.18 -13.25
C PRO A 77 -16.50 -3.93 -13.20
N SER A 78 -17.12 -4.29 -12.07
CA SER A 78 -18.53 -3.97 -11.83
C SER A 78 -18.76 -2.47 -11.58
N GLU A 79 -17.74 -1.78 -11.05
CA GLU A 79 -17.78 -0.37 -10.70
C GLU A 79 -16.58 0.37 -11.31
N TYR A 80 -16.83 1.56 -11.87
CA TYR A 80 -15.80 2.35 -12.55
C TYR A 80 -14.84 3.01 -11.55
N THR A 81 -13.57 3.10 -11.92
CA THR A 81 -12.51 3.66 -11.07
C THR A 81 -11.52 4.43 -11.93
N GLN A 82 -11.19 5.64 -11.52
CA GLN A 82 -10.11 6.44 -12.11
C GLN A 82 -9.08 6.79 -11.05
N ILE A 83 -7.81 6.68 -11.41
CA ILE A 83 -6.68 7.07 -10.57
C ILE A 83 -5.80 8.05 -11.35
N TYR A 84 -5.36 9.08 -10.63
CA TYR A 84 -4.54 10.17 -11.09
C TYR A 84 -3.25 10.15 -10.26
N VAL A 85 -2.10 10.25 -10.93
CA VAL A 85 -0.80 10.18 -10.25
C VAL A 85 0.06 11.35 -10.68
N LEU A 86 0.47 12.14 -9.70
CA LEU A 86 1.37 13.28 -9.88
C LEU A 86 2.54 13.13 -8.91
N TYR A 87 3.60 13.89 -9.16
CA TYR A 87 4.68 14.02 -8.19
C TYR A 87 5.24 15.43 -8.21
N ASP A 88 5.91 15.80 -7.14
CA ASP A 88 6.86 16.90 -7.14
C ASP A 88 8.18 16.45 -6.51
N GLN A 89 9.02 17.39 -6.12
CA GLN A 89 10.31 17.09 -5.51
C GLN A 89 10.19 16.40 -4.15
N ASP A 90 9.10 16.65 -3.42
CA ASP A 90 8.90 16.30 -2.02
C ASP A 90 7.94 15.13 -1.82
N ALA A 91 6.98 14.89 -2.73
CA ALA A 91 5.97 13.85 -2.57
C ALA A 91 5.45 13.25 -3.89
N LEU A 92 4.91 12.03 -3.76
CA LEU A 92 4.06 11.37 -4.75
C LEU A 92 2.61 11.58 -4.33
N TYR A 93 1.78 12.04 -5.26
CA TYR A 93 0.38 12.33 -5.04
C TYR A 93 -0.48 11.34 -5.83
N VAL A 94 -1.46 10.74 -5.14
CA VAL A 94 -2.45 9.85 -5.76
C VAL A 94 -3.83 10.40 -5.45
N GLY A 95 -4.57 10.77 -6.49
CA GLY A 95 -5.98 11.10 -6.42
C GLY A 95 -6.80 9.98 -7.06
N ALA A 96 -7.93 9.60 -6.49
CA ALA A 96 -8.80 8.60 -7.09
C ALA A 96 -10.27 8.96 -6.95
N ARG A 97 -11.00 8.70 -8.05
CA ARG A 97 -12.45 8.76 -8.09
C ARG A 97 -12.99 7.34 -8.26
N LEU A 98 -13.77 6.90 -7.27
CA LEU A 98 -14.21 5.52 -7.09
C LEU A 98 -15.73 5.51 -7.17
N TRP A 99 -16.28 5.31 -8.36
CA TRP A 99 -17.73 5.27 -8.56
C TRP A 99 -18.32 4.02 -7.93
N ASP A 100 -19.54 4.12 -7.43
CA ASP A 100 -20.31 2.99 -6.95
C ASP A 100 -21.79 3.21 -7.28
N SER A 101 -22.37 2.32 -8.09
CA SER A 101 -23.78 2.36 -8.48
C SER A 101 -24.75 2.23 -7.31
N GLN A 102 -24.25 1.78 -6.15
CA GLN A 102 -24.96 1.61 -4.88
C GLN A 102 -24.20 2.32 -3.76
N ALA A 103 -23.87 3.61 -3.94
CA ALA A 103 -23.03 4.41 -3.03
C ALA A 103 -23.50 4.40 -1.56
N GLU A 104 -24.79 4.28 -1.31
CA GLU A 104 -25.37 4.14 0.03
C GLU A 104 -25.02 2.82 0.73
N ASN A 105 -24.61 1.80 -0.04
CA ASN A 105 -24.25 0.46 0.40
C ASN A 105 -22.72 0.22 0.42
N ILE A 106 -21.90 1.26 0.24
CA ILE A 106 -20.45 1.17 0.40
C ILE A 106 -20.13 0.75 1.85
N THR A 107 -19.35 -0.32 2.01
CA THR A 107 -18.95 -0.84 3.31
C THR A 107 -17.79 -0.02 3.86
N ALA A 108 -18.01 0.69 4.96
CA ALA A 108 -16.95 1.43 5.66
C ALA A 108 -17.24 1.41 7.17
N GLN A 109 -17.02 0.27 7.82
CA GLN A 109 -17.34 0.05 9.23
C GLN A 109 -16.23 0.57 10.16
N ILE A 110 -14.99 0.61 9.67
CA ILE A 110 -13.84 1.02 10.47
C ILE A 110 -13.70 2.53 10.42
N LEU A 111 -13.63 3.15 11.61
CA LEU A 111 -13.58 4.61 11.79
C LEU A 111 -12.30 5.07 12.49
N ARG A 112 -11.54 4.16 13.10
CA ARG A 112 -10.41 4.48 13.96
C ARG A 112 -9.10 4.08 13.29
N GLN A 113 -8.13 5.00 13.30
CA GLN A 113 -6.76 4.71 12.85
C GLN A 113 -6.15 3.56 13.66
N GLY A 114 -5.38 2.70 12.98
CA GLY A 114 -4.75 1.52 13.56
C GLY A 114 -5.67 0.30 13.73
N GLU A 115 -6.92 0.36 13.28
CA GLU A 115 -7.79 -0.82 13.15
C GLU A 115 -7.72 -1.35 11.71
N SER A 116 -7.69 -2.68 11.55
CA SER A 116 -7.59 -3.30 10.22
C SER A 116 -8.84 -3.05 9.39
N ILE A 117 -8.65 -2.56 8.16
CA ILE A 117 -9.72 -2.23 7.20
C ILE A 117 -10.01 -3.36 6.21
N GLN A 118 -9.47 -4.57 6.41
CA GLN A 118 -9.49 -5.68 5.43
C GLN A 118 -10.89 -6.11 4.93
N PHE A 119 -11.96 -5.74 5.64
CA PHE A 119 -13.35 -6.09 5.31
C PHE A 119 -14.18 -4.89 4.85
N ASP A 120 -13.61 -3.69 4.84
CA ASP A 120 -14.24 -2.51 4.25
C ASP A 120 -14.00 -2.47 2.74
N ASP A 121 -14.72 -1.60 2.03
CA ASP A 121 -14.27 -1.13 0.73
C ASP A 121 -12.93 -0.39 0.95
N ASP A 122 -11.97 -0.59 0.06
CA ASP A 122 -10.64 0.04 0.16
C ASP A 122 -10.07 0.38 -1.21
N LEU A 123 -9.27 1.44 -1.25
CA LEU A 123 -8.28 1.67 -2.30
C LEU A 123 -6.92 1.22 -1.75
N GLY A 124 -6.22 0.36 -2.50
CA GLY A 124 -4.87 -0.07 -2.17
C GLY A 124 -3.86 0.39 -3.22
N ILE A 125 -2.67 0.78 -2.77
CA ILE A 125 -1.54 1.23 -3.58
C ILE A 125 -0.34 0.33 -3.23
N ILE A 126 0.20 -0.36 -4.24
CA ILE A 126 1.46 -1.11 -4.12
C ILE A 126 2.53 -0.28 -4.80
N LEU A 127 3.61 0.00 -4.09
CA LEU A 127 4.72 0.81 -4.59
C LEU A 127 6.03 0.06 -4.46
N ASP A 128 6.80 -0.03 -5.55
CA ASP A 128 8.14 -0.60 -5.60
C ASP A 128 9.10 0.45 -6.18
N PRO A 129 9.63 1.36 -5.33
CA PRO A 129 10.49 2.46 -5.80
C PRO A 129 11.84 2.01 -6.37
N PHE A 130 12.28 0.79 -6.09
CA PHE A 130 13.49 0.19 -6.68
C PHE A 130 13.20 -0.58 -7.97
N ASN A 131 11.92 -0.77 -8.31
CA ASN A 131 11.44 -1.52 -9.47
C ASN A 131 12.11 -2.91 -9.60
N ASN A 132 12.27 -3.59 -8.46
CA ASN A 132 12.91 -4.90 -8.38
C ASN A 132 11.89 -6.07 -8.38
N GLN A 133 10.60 -5.74 -8.43
CA GLN A 133 9.44 -6.63 -8.43
C GLN A 133 9.38 -7.59 -7.24
N ARG A 134 10.01 -7.21 -6.13
CA ARG A 134 10.20 -8.08 -4.97
C ARG A 134 9.86 -7.42 -3.65
N SER A 135 10.37 -6.23 -3.40
CA SER A 135 10.14 -5.46 -2.17
C SER A 135 9.39 -4.17 -2.49
N GLY A 136 8.89 -3.50 -1.46
CA GLY A 136 8.12 -2.27 -1.65
C GLY A 136 7.21 -1.97 -0.48
N TYR A 137 6.19 -1.16 -0.74
CA TYR A 137 5.23 -0.65 0.22
C TYR A 137 3.81 -1.03 -0.21
N PHE A 138 2.95 -1.19 0.78
CA PHE A 138 1.51 -1.27 0.62
C PHE A 138 0.87 -0.14 1.42
N PHE A 139 -0.03 0.58 0.80
CA PHE A 139 -0.87 1.57 1.45
C PHE A 139 -2.32 1.24 1.13
N ALA A 140 -3.21 1.33 2.11
CA ALA A 140 -4.64 1.16 1.90
C ALA A 140 -5.44 2.20 2.66
N ILE A 141 -6.54 2.65 2.05
CA ILE A 141 -7.43 3.69 2.57
C ILE A 141 -8.86 3.20 2.41
N ASN A 142 -9.67 3.26 3.47
CA ASN A 142 -11.11 3.04 3.37
C ASN A 142 -11.87 4.35 3.13
N PRO A 143 -13.18 4.32 2.77
CA PRO A 143 -13.98 5.53 2.54
C PRO A 143 -14.07 6.51 3.72
N ASN A 144 -13.75 6.07 4.94
CA ASN A 144 -13.73 6.92 6.13
C ASN A 144 -12.36 7.58 6.38
N GLY A 145 -11.38 7.39 5.49
CA GLY A 145 -10.03 7.91 5.63
C GLY A 145 -9.17 7.17 6.65
N VAL A 146 -9.59 5.96 7.06
CA VAL A 146 -8.76 5.07 7.88
C VAL A 146 -7.67 4.48 7.00
N ARG A 147 -6.44 4.55 7.49
CA ARG A 147 -5.23 4.11 6.82
C ARG A 147 -4.76 2.76 7.37
N ASP A 148 -4.21 1.95 6.47
CA ASP A 148 -3.47 0.74 6.79
C ASP A 148 -2.23 0.72 5.89
N ASP A 149 -1.09 0.28 6.41
CA ASP A 149 0.17 0.27 5.67
C ASP A 149 1.09 -0.89 6.07
N ALA A 150 1.97 -1.24 5.14
CA ALA A 150 2.91 -2.33 5.33
C ALA A 150 4.12 -2.20 4.39
N VAL A 151 5.18 -2.92 4.73
CA VAL A 151 6.31 -3.16 3.81
C VAL A 151 6.31 -4.60 3.30
N PHE A 152 6.59 -4.77 2.02
CA PHE A 152 6.90 -6.06 1.42
C PHE A 152 8.39 -6.36 1.60
N GLN A 153 8.72 -7.31 2.47
CA GLN A 153 10.08 -7.85 2.57
C GLN A 153 10.44 -8.72 1.35
N ASN A 154 9.42 -9.33 0.75
CA ASN A 154 9.48 -10.09 -0.49
C ASN A 154 8.05 -10.28 -1.05
N THR A 155 7.90 -11.04 -2.13
CA THR A 155 6.59 -11.28 -2.78
C THR A 155 5.61 -12.13 -1.96
N THR A 156 6.01 -12.67 -0.82
CA THR A 156 5.20 -13.57 0.03
C THR A 156 5.05 -13.09 1.48
N ALA A 157 5.76 -12.04 1.89
CA ALA A 157 5.78 -11.56 3.27
C ALA A 157 5.54 -10.05 3.31
N MET A 158 4.52 -9.65 4.07
CA MET A 158 4.19 -8.27 4.40
C MET A 158 4.36 -8.06 5.91
N GLU A 159 4.92 -6.92 6.30
CA GLU A 159 5.06 -6.48 7.69
C GLU A 159 4.17 -5.26 7.92
N PHE A 160 3.04 -5.47 8.60
CA PHE A 160 2.01 -4.45 8.90
C PHE A 160 2.33 -3.63 10.15
N ASN A 161 3.39 -3.96 10.88
CA ASN A 161 3.83 -3.13 11.99
C ASN A 161 4.68 -1.93 11.51
N TRP A 162 4.99 -1.83 10.21
CA TRP A 162 5.63 -0.64 9.66
C TRP A 162 4.64 0.53 9.69
N ASP A 163 5.03 1.65 10.29
CA ASP A 163 4.19 2.86 10.40
C ASP A 163 4.80 4.00 9.56
N GLY A 164 4.21 4.27 8.40
CA GLY A 164 4.64 5.30 7.47
C GLY A 164 4.06 6.67 7.78
N ILE A 165 4.82 7.73 7.52
CA ILE A 165 4.30 9.10 7.57
C ILE A 165 3.73 9.47 6.20
N TRP A 166 2.41 9.55 6.09
CA TRP A 166 1.72 9.94 4.86
C TRP A 166 0.35 10.55 5.18
N ARG A 167 -0.25 11.27 4.23
CA ARG A 167 -1.56 11.92 4.46
C ARG A 167 -2.60 11.39 3.51
N THR A 168 -3.85 11.39 3.96
CA THR A 168 -5.00 11.12 3.11
C THR A 168 -6.21 11.91 3.56
N ALA A 169 -7.09 12.19 2.62
CA ALA A 169 -8.43 12.69 2.88
C ALA A 169 -9.42 12.02 1.92
N THR A 170 -10.64 11.79 2.40
CA THR A 170 -11.70 11.15 1.63
C THR A 170 -13.00 11.93 1.72
N THR A 171 -13.76 11.92 0.63
CA THR A 171 -15.13 12.45 0.58
C THR A 171 -16.05 11.43 -0.05
N ARG A 172 -17.26 11.27 0.50
CA ARG A 172 -18.30 10.41 -0.07
C ARG A 172 -19.40 11.28 -0.67
N ASP A 173 -19.95 10.83 -1.79
CA ASP A 173 -21.10 11.46 -2.43
C ASP A 173 -22.06 10.43 -3.04
N GLU A 174 -23.09 10.90 -3.73
CA GLU A 174 -24.14 10.06 -4.31
C GLU A 174 -23.66 9.10 -5.41
N GLN A 175 -22.47 9.32 -5.99
CA GLN A 175 -21.94 8.47 -7.06
C GLN A 175 -20.80 7.56 -6.58
N GLY A 176 -20.38 7.67 -5.32
CA GLY A 176 -19.27 6.89 -4.78
C GLY A 176 -18.42 7.68 -3.80
N TRP A 177 -17.09 7.66 -3.99
CA TRP A 177 -16.17 8.38 -3.13
C TRP A 177 -14.90 8.85 -3.85
N VAL A 178 -14.26 9.84 -3.25
CA VAL A 178 -12.97 10.43 -3.65
C VAL A 178 -11.97 10.15 -2.55
N VAL A 179 -10.72 9.94 -2.94
CA VAL A 179 -9.58 9.89 -2.02
C VAL A 179 -8.39 10.64 -2.62
N GLU A 180 -7.72 11.40 -1.78
CA GLU A 180 -6.42 12.00 -2.07
C GLU A 180 -5.38 11.46 -1.10
N VAL A 181 -4.17 11.22 -1.60
CA VAL A 181 -3.06 10.64 -0.85
C VAL A 181 -1.79 11.40 -1.19
N GLU A 182 -1.09 11.86 -0.15
CA GLU A 182 0.27 12.41 -0.23
C GLU A 182 1.22 11.39 0.40
N LEU A 183 2.15 10.88 -0.41
CA LEU A 183 3.25 10.01 0.01
C LEU A 183 4.56 10.80 -0.05
N PRO A 184 5.05 11.34 1.08
CA PRO A 184 6.31 12.07 1.11
C PRO A 184 7.48 11.19 0.68
N MET A 185 8.38 11.72 -0.15
CA MET A 185 9.60 11.03 -0.61
C MET A 185 10.46 10.58 0.57
N LYS A 186 10.47 11.35 1.67
CA LYS A 186 11.23 11.04 2.90
C LYS A 186 10.75 9.75 3.59
N THR A 187 9.46 9.43 3.47
CA THR A 187 8.85 8.21 4.00
C THR A 187 9.34 6.98 3.25
N LEU A 188 9.65 7.14 1.96
CA LEU A 188 10.02 6.05 1.08
C LEU A 188 11.54 5.86 1.01
N SER A 189 11.95 4.62 0.85
CA SER A 189 13.31 4.28 0.41
C SER A 189 13.29 4.02 -1.08
N PHE A 190 14.13 4.75 -1.82
CA PHE A 190 14.20 4.69 -3.28
C PHE A 190 15.61 5.08 -3.76
N ASP A 191 15.94 4.68 -4.98
CA ASP A 191 17.15 5.13 -5.68
C ASP A 191 16.85 6.43 -6.44
N PRO A 192 17.50 7.56 -6.11
CA PRO A 192 17.25 8.85 -6.78
C PRO A 192 17.63 8.84 -8.27
N ASP A 193 18.50 7.93 -8.69
CA ASP A 193 18.87 7.76 -10.11
C ASP A 193 17.88 6.87 -10.87
N ASN A 194 16.93 6.23 -10.16
CA ASN A 194 15.91 5.41 -10.77
C ASN A 194 14.68 6.23 -11.16
N GLU A 195 14.55 6.52 -12.45
CA GLU A 195 13.40 7.25 -13.01
C GLU A 195 12.13 6.39 -13.21
N THR A 196 12.18 5.10 -12.89
CA THR A 196 11.05 4.18 -13.10
C THR A 196 10.70 3.43 -11.83
N TRP A 197 9.54 3.68 -11.27
CA TRP A 197 9.04 2.96 -10.11
C TRP A 197 8.02 1.90 -10.52
N GLY A 198 8.06 0.76 -9.86
CA GLY A 198 6.98 -0.22 -9.94
C GLY A 198 5.77 0.33 -9.18
N ILE A 199 4.59 0.32 -9.80
CA ILE A 199 3.35 0.73 -9.14
C ILE A 199 2.18 -0.16 -9.53
N ASN A 200 1.28 -0.40 -8.60
CA ASN A 200 -0.01 -1.01 -8.89
C ASN A 200 -1.07 -0.44 -7.97
N PHE A 201 -2.31 -0.53 -8.44
CA PHE A 201 -3.47 -0.05 -7.72
C PHE A 201 -4.49 -1.16 -7.63
N GLN A 202 -5.21 -1.20 -6.52
CA GLN A 202 -6.37 -2.05 -6.35
C GLN A 202 -7.54 -1.28 -5.79
N ARG A 203 -8.74 -1.80 -6.02
CA ARG A 203 -9.91 -1.45 -5.23
C ARG A 203 -10.60 -2.72 -4.77
N HIS A 204 -10.98 -2.78 -3.50
CA HIS A 204 -11.88 -3.79 -2.98
C HIS A 204 -13.30 -3.25 -2.87
N ILE A 205 -14.27 -4.00 -3.37
CA ILE A 205 -15.70 -3.72 -3.26
C ILE A 205 -16.28 -4.83 -2.36
N SER A 206 -16.36 -4.55 -1.07
CA SER A 206 -16.58 -5.55 -0.03
C SER A 206 -17.94 -6.23 -0.16
N ARG A 207 -19.00 -5.47 -0.48
CA ARG A 207 -20.38 -6.00 -0.53
C ARG A 207 -20.56 -7.17 -1.52
N ILE A 208 -19.78 -7.19 -2.60
CA ILE A 208 -19.82 -8.23 -3.64
C ILE A 208 -18.58 -9.13 -3.64
N GLY A 209 -17.60 -8.86 -2.77
CA GLY A 209 -16.33 -9.60 -2.74
C GLY A 209 -15.49 -9.44 -4.01
N GLU A 210 -15.65 -8.31 -4.72
CA GLU A 210 -14.88 -8.03 -5.93
C GLU A 210 -13.60 -7.29 -5.57
N ARG A 211 -12.53 -7.61 -6.30
CA ARG A 211 -11.29 -6.84 -6.25
C ARG A 211 -10.84 -6.60 -7.67
N ILE A 212 -10.61 -5.34 -8.00
CA ILE A 212 -10.07 -4.92 -9.29
C ILE A 212 -8.64 -4.45 -9.09
N MET A 213 -7.79 -4.64 -10.10
CA MET A 213 -6.40 -4.20 -10.08
C MET A 213 -6.00 -3.63 -11.43
N TRP A 214 -5.08 -2.67 -11.42
CA TRP A 214 -4.58 -2.08 -12.66
C TRP A 214 -3.77 -3.10 -13.46
N VAL A 215 -2.85 -3.81 -12.80
CA VAL A 215 -2.18 -5.01 -13.33
C VAL A 215 -2.60 -6.21 -12.48
N THR A 216 -3.14 -7.26 -13.10
CA THR A 216 -3.51 -8.50 -12.40
C THR A 216 -2.87 -9.72 -13.04
N ARG A 217 -2.34 -10.63 -12.21
CA ARG A 217 -1.80 -11.93 -12.64
C ARG A 217 -1.87 -12.94 -11.50
N ASN A 218 -2.49 -14.09 -11.75
CA ASN A 218 -2.66 -15.17 -10.77
C ASN A 218 -3.17 -14.69 -9.39
N ARG A 219 -4.02 -13.65 -9.37
CA ARG A 219 -4.55 -13.03 -8.13
C ARG A 219 -3.46 -12.55 -7.15
N ALA A 220 -2.23 -12.35 -7.62
CA ALA A 220 -1.15 -11.85 -6.79
C ALA A 220 -1.42 -10.38 -6.41
N MET A 221 -1.09 -10.04 -5.17
CA MET A 221 -1.21 -8.69 -4.60
C MET A 221 0.11 -8.33 -3.94
N ASN A 222 1.16 -8.24 -4.75
CA ASN A 222 2.52 -8.00 -4.28
C ASN A 222 3.34 -7.31 -5.39
N PRO A 223 4.58 -6.88 -5.10
CA PRO A 223 5.41 -6.16 -6.07
C PRO A 223 5.68 -6.90 -7.39
N SER A 224 5.49 -8.23 -7.47
CA SER A 224 5.74 -9.00 -8.71
C SER A 224 4.78 -8.67 -9.85
N VAL A 225 3.66 -8.01 -9.55
CA VAL A 225 2.62 -7.63 -10.52
C VAL A 225 2.48 -6.12 -10.63
N THR A 226 3.56 -5.37 -10.42
CA THR A 226 3.57 -3.92 -10.66
C THR A 226 3.63 -3.62 -12.16
N GLY A 227 2.92 -2.57 -12.58
CA GLY A 227 3.21 -1.85 -13.81
C GLY A 227 4.32 -0.82 -13.56
N ALA A 228 4.58 0.07 -14.52
CA ALA A 228 5.65 1.06 -14.40
C ALA A 228 5.14 2.51 -14.43
N ALA A 229 5.50 3.30 -13.43
CA ALA A 229 5.46 4.76 -13.47
C ALA A 229 6.82 5.28 -13.93
N ILE A 230 6.87 5.97 -15.07
CA ILE A 230 8.11 6.41 -15.72
C ILE A 230 8.20 7.94 -15.66
N GLY A 231 9.41 8.47 -15.48
CA GLY A 231 9.68 9.90 -15.55
C GLY A 231 9.78 10.58 -14.19
N LEU A 232 10.01 9.83 -13.12
CA LEU A 232 10.30 10.35 -11.78
C LEU A 232 11.72 10.92 -11.74
N ARG A 233 11.86 12.24 -11.71
CA ARG A 233 13.16 12.93 -11.75
C ARG A 233 13.28 13.95 -10.64
N ASP A 234 14.51 14.27 -10.28
CA ASP A 234 14.83 15.34 -9.32
C ASP A 234 14.13 15.14 -7.95
N LEU A 235 14.02 13.90 -7.48
CA LEU A 235 13.37 13.56 -6.22
C LEU A 235 14.32 13.82 -5.04
N GLU A 236 13.81 14.42 -3.96
CA GLU A 236 14.59 14.62 -2.73
C GLU A 236 14.23 13.61 -1.64
N GLN A 237 15.13 12.65 -1.41
CA GLN A 237 15.02 11.73 -0.26
C GLN A 237 15.23 12.43 1.10
N GLY A 238 15.70 13.68 1.09
CA GLY A 238 16.11 14.42 2.28
C GLY A 238 17.43 13.91 2.88
N ARG A 239 17.72 14.31 4.12
CA ARG A 239 18.95 13.91 4.83
C ARG A 239 18.83 12.56 5.55
N GLY A 240 17.68 11.90 5.42
CA GLY A 240 17.39 10.64 6.09
C GLY A 240 17.41 10.70 7.62
N LEU A 241 17.32 11.88 8.24
CA LEU A 241 17.37 12.05 9.70
C LEU A 241 15.97 12.29 10.27
N ASP A 242 15.45 11.34 11.03
CA ASP A 242 14.23 11.48 11.81
C ASP A 242 14.55 11.65 13.30
N ILE A 243 13.85 12.58 13.95
CA ILE A 243 14.02 12.89 15.37
C ILE A 243 12.64 12.82 16.02
N VAL A 244 12.45 11.89 16.95
CA VAL A 244 11.19 11.67 17.66
C VAL A 244 11.38 11.97 19.14
N PRO A 245 11.08 13.19 19.60
CA PRO A 245 11.07 13.52 21.03
C PRO A 245 9.77 13.02 21.68
N SER A 246 9.86 12.40 22.86
CA SER A 246 8.69 11.98 23.64
C SER A 246 8.87 12.32 25.13
N ILE A 247 7.75 12.45 25.86
CA ILE A 247 7.75 12.70 27.29
C ILE A 247 6.61 11.95 27.97
N ASN A 248 6.96 11.05 28.89
CA ASN A 248 6.01 10.37 29.75
C ASN A 248 5.88 11.09 31.09
N VAL A 249 4.64 11.23 31.57
CA VAL A 249 4.34 11.88 32.86
C VAL A 249 3.55 10.92 33.76
N ASN A 250 4.23 10.39 34.77
CA ASN A 250 3.67 9.42 35.69
C ASN A 250 3.27 10.07 37.02
N HIS A 251 1.97 10.06 37.33
CA HIS A 251 1.42 10.62 38.58
C HIS A 251 1.08 9.51 39.58
N LYS A 252 1.88 9.35 40.63
CA LYS A 252 1.60 8.39 41.72
C LYS A 252 1.04 9.14 42.94
N LYS A 253 -0.18 8.79 43.35
CA LYS A 253 -0.80 9.26 44.60
C LYS A 253 -0.79 8.13 45.62
N GLU A 254 -0.11 8.34 46.74
CA GLU A 254 -0.08 7.38 47.84
C GLU A 254 -1.02 7.84 48.96
N PHE A 255 -2.16 7.14 49.09
CA PHE A 255 -3.26 7.55 49.96
C PHE A 255 -2.96 7.40 51.46
N GLN A 256 -1.94 6.62 51.85
CA GLN A 256 -1.60 6.39 53.26
C GLN A 256 -0.66 7.46 53.85
N THR A 257 0.10 8.19 53.02
CA THR A 257 1.16 9.11 53.50
C THR A 257 1.01 10.53 52.95
N ALA A 258 -0.08 10.84 52.23
CA ALA A 258 -0.30 12.13 51.57
C ALA A 258 0.89 12.62 50.72
N SER A 259 1.65 11.69 50.15
CA SER A 259 2.75 12.00 49.22
C SER A 259 2.23 11.99 47.78
N LYS A 260 2.63 13.01 47.01
CA LYS A 260 2.40 13.10 45.58
C LYS A 260 3.75 13.10 44.89
N THR A 261 4.03 12.04 44.13
CA THR A 261 5.23 11.98 43.29
C THR A 261 4.80 12.08 41.84
N THR A 262 5.37 13.05 41.13
CA THR A 262 5.26 13.16 39.68
C THR A 262 6.63 12.86 39.10
N VAL A 263 6.70 11.88 38.20
CA VAL A 263 7.93 11.49 37.49
C VAL A 263 7.79 11.90 36.04
N TYR A 264 8.82 12.56 35.51
CA TYR A 264 8.92 12.93 34.10
C TYR A 264 10.01 12.08 33.46
N GLU A 265 9.66 11.41 32.37
CA GLU A 265 10.54 10.49 31.65
C GLU A 265 10.61 10.95 30.19
N PRO A 266 11.49 11.93 29.86
CA PRO A 266 11.72 12.32 28.49
C PRO A 266 12.57 11.28 27.76
N SER A 267 12.16 10.91 26.55
CA SER A 267 12.92 10.05 25.64
C SER A 267 13.17 10.75 24.31
N LEU A 268 14.19 10.28 23.59
CA LEU A 268 14.53 10.78 22.28
C LEU A 268 14.99 9.63 21.39
N ASP A 269 14.33 9.49 20.26
CA ASP A 269 14.67 8.48 19.27
C ASP A 269 15.19 9.20 18.02
N LEU A 270 16.31 8.70 17.50
CA LEU A 270 17.00 9.23 16.33
C LEU A 270 17.14 8.11 15.30
N PHE A 271 16.71 8.36 14.07
CA PHE A 271 16.89 7.44 12.96
C PHE A 271 17.64 8.15 11.84
N TYR A 272 18.61 7.49 11.24
CA TYR A 272 19.45 8.02 10.18
C TYR A 272 19.61 7.03 9.03
N LYS A 273 19.17 7.39 7.82
CA LYS A 273 19.43 6.62 6.59
C LYS A 273 20.87 6.89 6.12
N ILE A 274 21.78 5.94 6.31
CA ILE A 274 23.17 6.01 5.84
C ILE A 274 23.23 5.86 4.31
N THR A 275 22.44 4.94 3.76
CA THR A 275 22.18 4.79 2.32
C THR A 275 20.68 4.53 2.11
N PRO A 276 20.14 4.58 0.87
CA PRO A 276 18.75 4.18 0.61
C PRO A 276 18.39 2.77 1.09
N SER A 277 19.39 1.94 1.34
CA SER A 277 19.30 0.55 1.79
C SER A 277 20.05 0.28 3.09
N LEU A 278 20.33 1.30 3.92
CA LEU A 278 20.99 1.12 5.21
C LEU A 278 20.54 2.19 6.21
N ASN A 279 19.92 1.76 7.30
CA ASN A 279 19.46 2.64 8.37
C ASN A 279 20.28 2.43 9.65
N ALA A 280 20.39 3.49 10.45
CA ALA A 280 20.94 3.47 11.80
C ALA A 280 19.93 4.09 12.76
N SER A 281 19.74 3.46 13.92
CA SER A 281 18.83 3.94 14.96
C SER A 281 19.60 4.13 16.27
N LEU A 282 19.30 5.22 16.98
CA LEU A 282 19.84 5.55 18.31
C LEU A 282 18.70 6.00 19.20
N THR A 283 18.65 5.45 20.42
CA THR A 283 17.56 5.72 21.35
C THR A 283 18.12 6.14 22.71
N ILE A 284 17.60 7.25 23.27
CA ILE A 284 18.06 7.82 24.54
C ILE A 284 16.90 7.83 25.54
N ASN A 285 17.15 7.32 26.75
CA ASN A 285 16.19 7.24 27.85
C ASN A 285 14.89 6.51 27.49
N THR A 286 15.01 5.39 26.78
CA THR A 286 13.87 4.53 26.45
C THR A 286 13.24 3.96 27.71
N ASP A 287 11.98 4.28 27.94
CA ASP A 287 11.17 3.56 28.91
C ASP A 287 10.75 2.20 28.32
N PHE A 288 11.40 1.12 28.77
CA PHE A 288 11.00 -0.24 28.41
C PHE A 288 9.70 -0.71 29.09
N SER A 289 9.10 0.12 29.95
CA SER A 289 7.83 -0.19 30.62
C SER A 289 6.59 0.28 29.85
N ALA A 290 6.76 1.09 28.80
CA ALA A 290 5.69 1.52 27.88
C ALA A 290 5.48 0.54 26.71
N THR A 291 5.69 -0.76 26.94
CA THR A 291 5.01 -1.76 26.08
C THR A 291 3.57 -1.82 26.57
N ASP A 292 2.58 -1.77 25.67
CA ASP A 292 1.18 -2.10 26.00
C ASP A 292 1.11 -3.52 26.59
N VAL A 293 1.32 -3.65 27.90
CA VAL A 293 1.09 -4.88 28.66
C VAL A 293 -0.01 -4.57 29.67
N ASP A 294 -1.23 -4.43 29.19
CA ASP A 294 -2.37 -4.83 30.01
C ASP A 294 -3.55 -5.28 29.16
N ASP A 295 -3.36 -6.42 28.48
CA ASP A 295 -4.42 -7.42 28.50
C ASP A 295 -3.87 -8.62 29.28
N ARG A 296 -4.28 -8.75 30.55
CA ARG A 296 -4.08 -9.98 31.31
C ARG A 296 -4.88 -11.12 30.67
N GLN A 297 -4.35 -11.70 29.61
CA GLN A 297 -4.88 -12.95 29.10
C GLN A 297 -4.38 -14.10 29.99
N VAL A 298 -5.29 -14.65 30.78
CA VAL A 298 -5.04 -15.88 31.53
C VAL A 298 -4.97 -17.03 30.52
N ASN A 299 -3.77 -17.34 30.04
CA ASN A 299 -3.55 -18.48 29.15
C ASN A 299 -3.45 -19.77 29.98
N LEU A 300 -4.52 -20.57 29.97
CA LEU A 300 -4.58 -21.88 30.63
C LEU A 300 -4.08 -23.03 29.74
N THR A 301 -3.47 -22.72 28.59
CA THR A 301 -2.93 -23.71 27.66
C THR A 301 -1.41 -23.83 27.78
N ARG A 302 -0.88 -24.96 27.31
CA ARG A 302 0.55 -25.31 27.39
C ARG A 302 1.44 -24.64 26.33
N PHE A 303 0.92 -23.61 25.65
CA PHE A 303 1.62 -22.88 24.59
C PHE A 303 1.89 -21.44 25.03
N ASN A 304 3.08 -20.93 24.74
CA ASN A 304 3.49 -19.57 25.09
C ASN A 304 2.62 -18.53 24.37
N LEU A 305 2.30 -17.45 25.07
CA LEU A 305 1.74 -16.24 24.47
C LEU A 305 2.79 -15.62 23.55
N PHE A 306 2.47 -15.49 22.27
CA PHE A 306 3.25 -14.71 21.32
C PHE A 306 2.75 -13.27 21.39
N PHE A 307 3.60 -12.34 21.81
CA PHE A 307 3.31 -10.92 21.71
C PHE A 307 3.88 -10.41 20.38
N PRO A 308 3.08 -9.76 19.52
CA PRO A 308 3.63 -9.04 18.38
C PRO A 308 4.54 -7.91 18.90
N GLU A 309 5.72 -7.75 18.29
CA GLU A 309 6.66 -6.67 18.60
C GLU A 309 6.04 -5.34 18.17
N LYS A 310 6.03 -4.34 19.06
CA LYS A 310 5.33 -3.06 18.87
C LYS A 310 6.24 -1.84 19.01
N ARG A 311 7.53 -2.03 19.29
CA ARG A 311 8.46 -0.92 19.48
C ARG A 311 8.99 -0.45 18.13
N ASP A 312 8.80 0.82 17.80
CA ASP A 312 9.22 1.46 16.55
C ASP A 312 10.66 1.12 16.12
N PHE A 313 11.56 0.96 17.10
CA PHE A 313 12.95 0.50 16.89
C PHE A 313 13.04 -0.85 16.14
N PHE A 314 12.19 -1.82 16.47
CA PHE A 314 12.21 -3.15 15.84
C PHE A 314 11.36 -3.22 14.57
N LEU A 315 10.45 -2.26 14.39
CA LEU A 315 9.48 -2.22 13.30
C LEU A 315 9.97 -1.45 12.07
N ARG A 316 10.88 -0.49 12.25
CA ARG A 316 11.53 0.23 11.15
C ARG A 316 12.75 -0.51 10.57
N ASP A 317 13.22 -1.57 11.24
CA ASP A 317 14.41 -2.35 10.87
C ASP A 317 14.09 -3.74 10.25
N THR A 318 12.82 -4.07 10.02
CA THR A 318 12.42 -5.32 9.34
C THR A 318 12.78 -5.35 7.85
N ASP A 319 13.25 -4.25 7.28
CA ASP A 319 13.60 -4.18 5.86
C ASP A 319 14.95 -4.90 5.55
N ILE A 320 15.82 -5.19 6.55
CA ILE A 320 17.22 -5.59 6.26
C ILE A 320 17.80 -6.72 7.13
N PHE A 321 17.21 -7.11 8.26
CA PHE A 321 17.79 -8.19 9.10
C PHE A 321 17.47 -9.62 8.63
N GLN A 322 17.82 -9.98 7.39
CA GLN A 322 18.09 -11.39 7.04
C GLN A 322 19.07 -11.61 5.88
N PHE A 323 20.13 -10.80 5.77
CA PHE A 323 21.31 -11.18 4.98
C PHE A 323 22.43 -11.68 5.90
N GLY A 324 22.36 -12.96 6.24
CA GLY A 324 23.31 -13.61 7.12
C GLY A 324 23.12 -15.12 7.31
N ARG A 325 22.60 -15.85 6.32
CA ARG A 325 22.92 -17.29 6.24
C ARG A 325 24.33 -17.42 5.64
N ILE A 326 25.33 -17.21 6.49
CA ILE A 326 26.63 -17.84 6.24
C ILE A 326 26.36 -19.34 6.40
N GLY A 327 26.39 -20.05 5.27
CA GLY A 327 26.33 -21.50 5.25
C GLY A 327 27.46 -22.07 6.11
N GLY A 328 27.08 -22.94 7.05
CA GLY A 328 27.85 -24.09 7.46
C GLY A 328 27.08 -25.32 7.03
#